data_AF-A0A8T1HQD8-F1
#
_entry.id   AF-A0A8T1HQD8-F1
#
_cell.length_a   1.000
_cell.length_b   1.000
_cell.length_c   1.000
_cell.angle_alpha   90.00
_cell.angle_beta   90.00
_cell.angle_gamma   90.00
#
_symmetry.space_group_name_H-M   'P 1'
#
loop_
_entity.id
_entity.type
_entity.pdbx_description
1 polymer ?
#
loop_
_entity_poly.entity_id
_entity_poly.type
_entity_poly.pdbx_seq_one_letter_code
_entity_poly.pdbx_strand_id
1 'polypeptide(L)'
;MTKRGALQKLWGPTPKELNVHITDCCCLCCYSYNAVVSGDFRNLIRLITGSSTILAPSTYSTFLDADFERFCLLTERKLKDGFKAAYFFPFLNVLHDNCTAGSGKKGLVGSSVRLINKRWELTIIPLLVAVHNGSQSSAKVKALITSRVEALYRVDIESMAQFTMSDTTPSALKVPKLFEGSRPTDCSMHVLNLCLMHGMHEGELRDGSRSGP
;
A
#
# COMPACT_ATOMS: atom_id res chain seq x y z
N MET A 1 54.83 12.79 21.22
CA MET A 1 54.07 12.17 20.12
C MET A 1 52.86 11.44 20.69
N THR A 2 51.71 12.10 20.69
CA THR A 2 50.42 11.58 21.14
C THR A 2 49.85 10.64 20.08
N LYS A 3 49.57 9.38 20.45
CA LYS A 3 49.01 8.36 19.55
C LYS A 3 47.65 8.83 19.02
N ARG A 4 47.56 9.06 17.70
CA ARG A 4 46.30 9.22 16.97
C ARG A 4 45.48 7.94 17.06
N GLY A 5 44.23 8.07 17.52
CA GLY A 5 43.10 7.34 16.94
C GLY A 5 42.80 5.94 17.48
N ALA A 6 42.65 5.78 18.79
CA ALA A 6 41.78 4.71 19.30
C ALA A 6 40.33 5.23 19.29
N LEU A 7 39.70 5.29 18.11
CA LEU A 7 38.25 5.24 18.07
C LEU A 7 37.87 3.85 18.58
N GLN A 8 37.47 3.77 19.85
CA GLN A 8 36.84 2.58 20.41
C GLN A 8 35.72 2.17 19.45
N LYS A 9 35.66 0.89 19.07
CA LYS A 9 34.47 0.29 18.48
C LYS A 9 33.33 0.55 19.46
N LEU A 10 32.50 1.56 19.18
CA LEU A 10 31.38 1.94 20.04
C LEU A 10 30.34 0.80 20.12
N TRP A 11 30.33 -0.06 19.09
CA TRP A 11 29.47 -1.22 18.97
C TRP A 11 30.14 -2.28 18.08
N GLY A 12 30.11 -3.54 18.51
CA GLY A 12 30.62 -4.68 17.76
C GLY A 12 29.56 -5.76 17.61
N PRO A 13 28.43 -5.47 16.93
CA PRO A 13 27.38 -6.45 16.76
C PRO A 13 27.90 -7.65 15.97
N THR A 14 27.44 -8.84 16.34
CA THR A 14 27.63 -10.01 15.51
C THR A 14 26.96 -9.79 14.15
N PRO A 15 27.40 -10.47 13.08
CA PRO A 15 26.73 -10.42 11.78
C PRO A 15 25.22 -10.72 11.87
N LYS A 16 24.81 -11.57 12.82
CA LYS A 16 23.41 -11.91 13.06
C LYS A 16 22.63 -10.73 13.64
N GLU A 17 23.13 -10.08 14.69
CA GLU A 17 22.48 -8.91 15.30
C GLU A 17 22.40 -7.75 14.31
N LEU A 18 23.46 -7.53 13.53
CA LEU A 18 23.49 -6.51 12.50
C LEU A 18 22.42 -6.74 11.43
N ASN A 19 22.25 -7.99 10.97
CA ASN A 19 21.20 -8.34 10.01
C ASN A 19 19.79 -8.10 10.57
N VAL A 20 19.55 -8.41 11.85
CA VAL A 20 18.26 -8.12 12.51
C VAL A 20 17.98 -6.63 12.48
N HIS A 21 18.91 -5.79 12.96
CA HIS A 21 18.72 -4.35 13.02
C HIS A 21 18.54 -3.70 11.64
N ILE A 22 19.31 -4.13 10.64
CA ILE A 22 19.15 -3.64 9.27
C ILE A 22 17.76 -4.01 8.74
N THR A 23 17.30 -5.24 9.00
CA THR A 23 16.00 -5.70 8.52
C THR A 23 14.85 -4.98 9.22
N ASP A 24 14.89 -4.85 10.54
CA ASP A 24 13.90 -4.10 11.33
C ASP A 24 13.81 -2.65 10.86
N CYS A 25 14.96 -2.01 10.61
CA CYS A 25 15.02 -0.65 10.07
C CYS A 25 14.34 -0.57 8.69
N CYS A 26 14.60 -1.53 7.81
CA CYS A 26 13.97 -1.56 6.49
C CYS A 26 12.46 -1.75 6.58
N CYS A 27 11.99 -2.67 7.42
CA CYS A 27 10.56 -2.92 7.59
C CYS A 27 9.86 -1.70 8.21
N LEU A 28 10.45 -1.07 9.25
CA LEU A 28 9.88 0.11 9.90
C LEU A 28 9.83 1.33 8.96
N CYS A 29 10.86 1.51 8.14
CA CYS A 29 10.97 2.64 7.21
C CYS A 29 10.42 2.33 5.80
N CYS A 30 9.86 1.14 5.57
CA CYS A 30 9.39 0.67 4.27
C CYS A 30 10.47 0.72 3.16
N TYR A 31 11.74 0.49 3.51
CA TYR A 31 12.82 0.43 2.51
C TYR A 31 12.82 -0.91 1.80
N SER A 32 12.98 -0.87 0.47
CA SER A 32 13.20 -2.09 -0.31
C SER A 32 14.55 -2.73 0.02
N TYR A 33 14.65 -4.05 -0.14
CA TYR A 33 15.92 -4.78 -0.05
C TYR A 33 17.05 -4.16 -0.90
N ASN A 34 16.71 -3.54 -2.05
CA ASN A 34 17.68 -2.89 -2.92
C ASN A 34 18.43 -1.74 -2.25
N ALA A 35 17.82 -1.08 -1.25
CA ALA A 35 18.47 -0.01 -0.50
C ALA A 35 19.69 -0.52 0.28
N VAL A 36 19.58 -1.72 0.86
CA VAL A 36 20.60 -2.29 1.77
C VAL A 36 21.66 -3.14 1.07
N VAL A 37 21.50 -3.41 -0.22
CA VAL A 37 22.54 -4.05 -1.04
C VAL A 37 23.36 -3.05 -1.87
N SER A 38 23.05 -1.76 -1.79
CA SER A 38 23.80 -0.70 -2.47
C SER A 38 25.26 -0.63 -1.98
N GLY A 39 26.17 -0.18 -2.85
CA GLY A 39 27.59 0.00 -2.49
C GLY A 39 27.78 1.00 -1.36
N ASP A 40 27.00 2.08 -1.37
CA ASP A 40 27.06 3.14 -0.35
C ASP A 40 26.61 2.64 1.03
N PHE A 41 25.53 1.85 1.09
CA PHE A 41 25.08 1.25 2.34
C PHE A 41 26.12 0.26 2.89
N ARG A 42 26.74 -0.57 2.04
CA ARG A 42 27.83 -1.46 2.47
C ARG A 42 29.02 -0.69 3.02
N ASN A 43 29.41 0.41 2.38
CA ASN A 43 30.48 1.27 2.85
C ASN A 43 30.16 1.88 4.22
N LEU A 44 28.93 2.37 4.39
CA LEU A 44 28.44 2.89 5.67
C LEU A 44 28.52 1.83 6.79
N ILE A 45 27.97 0.63 6.54
CA ILE A 45 27.99 -0.46 7.52
C ILE A 45 29.42 -0.87 7.85
N ARG A 46 30.32 -0.94 6.86
CA ARG A 46 31.74 -1.23 7.07
C ARG A 46 32.42 -0.17 7.93
N LEU A 47 32.13 1.11 7.70
CA LEU A 47 32.69 2.21 8.50
C LEU A 47 32.24 2.16 9.95
N ILE A 48 30.96 1.86 10.20
CA ILE A 48 30.38 1.89 11.55
C ILE A 48 30.76 0.63 12.35
N THR A 49 30.72 -0.54 11.72
CA THR A 49 30.82 -1.84 12.41
C THR A 49 32.15 -2.56 12.18
N GLY A 50 32.90 -2.15 11.16
CA GLY A 50 34.05 -2.90 10.65
C GLY A 50 33.67 -4.18 9.88
N SER A 51 32.38 -4.46 9.70
CA SER A 51 31.88 -5.64 9.00
C SER A 51 31.41 -5.31 7.58
N SER A 52 31.68 -6.23 6.65
CA SER A 52 31.14 -6.19 5.28
C SER A 52 29.96 -7.14 5.07
N THR A 53 29.30 -7.59 6.16
CA THR A 53 28.15 -8.50 6.07
C THR A 53 27.06 -7.89 5.18
N ILE A 54 26.54 -8.71 4.28
CA ILE A 54 25.43 -8.36 3.40
C ILE A 54 24.20 -9.09 3.94
N LEU A 55 23.11 -8.36 4.15
CA LEU A 55 21.84 -8.97 4.48
C LEU A 55 21.44 -9.92 3.35
N ALA A 56 21.20 -11.19 3.65
CA ALA A 56 20.76 -12.13 2.63
C ALA A 56 19.31 -11.83 2.23
N PRO A 57 18.92 -12.00 0.94
CA PRO A 57 17.55 -11.79 0.51
C PRO A 57 16.55 -12.67 1.28
N SER A 58 16.92 -13.91 1.56
CA SER A 58 16.08 -14.86 2.31
C SER A 58 15.84 -14.43 3.75
N THR A 59 16.84 -13.84 4.41
CA THR A 59 16.68 -13.26 5.75
C THR A 59 15.71 -12.10 5.70
N TYR A 60 15.91 -11.15 4.77
CA TYR A 60 14.99 -10.03 4.58
C TYR A 60 13.55 -10.50 4.35
N SER A 61 13.34 -11.46 3.45
CA SER A 61 12.01 -12.02 3.16
C SER A 61 11.37 -12.67 4.39
N THR A 62 12.13 -13.43 5.19
CA THR A 62 11.59 -14.10 6.39
C THR A 62 11.06 -13.09 7.41
N PHE A 63 11.77 -11.98 7.62
CA PHE A 63 11.30 -10.90 8.51
C PHE A 63 10.10 -10.17 7.92
N LEU A 64 10.11 -9.90 6.61
CA LEU A 64 8.99 -9.27 5.94
C LEU A 64 7.71 -10.12 6.06
N ASP A 65 7.83 -11.44 5.93
CA ASP A 65 6.71 -12.38 6.11
C ASP A 65 6.20 -12.34 7.55
N ALA A 66 7.09 -12.36 8.54
CA ALA A 66 6.70 -12.26 9.96
C ALA A 66 6.03 -10.92 10.31
N ASP A 67 6.55 -9.81 9.79
CA ASP A 67 5.95 -8.48 9.96
C ASP A 67 4.61 -8.37 9.22
N PHE A 68 4.48 -9.02 8.06
CA PHE A 68 3.22 -9.10 7.33
C PHE A 68 2.16 -9.90 8.11
N GLU A 69 2.51 -11.05 8.69
CA GLU A 69 1.61 -11.80 9.58
C GLU A 69 1.16 -10.94 10.78
N ARG A 70 2.10 -10.21 11.39
CA ARG A 70 1.79 -9.29 12.49
C ARG A 70 0.86 -8.16 12.02
N PHE A 71 1.11 -7.59 10.85
CA PHE A 71 0.26 -6.59 10.22
C PHE A 71 -1.16 -7.13 10.00
N CYS A 72 -1.30 -8.36 9.51
CA CYS A 72 -2.59 -9.02 9.34
C CYS A 72 -3.36 -9.12 10.67
N LEU A 73 -2.70 -9.61 11.73
CA LEU A 73 -3.29 -9.73 13.06
C LEU A 73 -3.66 -8.38 13.70
N LEU A 74 -2.88 -7.33 13.45
CA LEU A 74 -3.19 -5.98 13.93
C LEU A 74 -4.34 -5.35 13.15
N THR A 75 -4.41 -5.60 11.85
CA THR A 75 -5.50 -5.14 10.98
C THR A 75 -6.82 -5.79 11.36
N GLU A 76 -6.84 -7.12 11.56
CA GLU A 76 -8.01 -7.85 12.06
C GLU A 76 -8.55 -7.19 13.34
N ARG A 77 -7.70 -7.05 14.36
CA ARG A 77 -8.08 -6.45 15.64
C ARG A 77 -8.60 -5.03 15.47
N LYS A 78 -7.89 -4.20 14.71
CA LYS A 78 -8.27 -2.79 14.52
C LYS A 78 -9.62 -2.65 13.83
N LEU A 79 -9.91 -3.47 12.83
CA LEU A 79 -11.20 -3.45 12.12
C LEU A 79 -12.33 -4.00 13.00
N LYS A 80 -12.12 -5.12 13.70
CA LYS A 80 -13.13 -5.68 14.62
C LYS A 80 -13.45 -4.74 15.78
N ASP A 81 -12.43 -4.12 16.39
CA ASP A 81 -12.60 -3.14 17.45
C ASP A 81 -13.30 -1.87 16.97
N GLY A 82 -13.02 -1.45 15.74
CA GLY A 82 -13.73 -0.35 15.07
C GLY A 82 -15.20 -0.69 14.84
N PHE A 83 -15.49 -1.89 14.33
CA PHE A 83 -16.85 -2.32 14.06
C PHE A 83 -17.69 -2.42 15.32
N LYS A 84 -17.13 -2.98 16.41
CA LYS A 84 -17.78 -2.99 17.72
C LYS A 84 -18.04 -1.57 18.25
N ALA A 85 -17.11 -0.65 18.03
CA ALA A 85 -17.26 0.75 18.45
C ALA A 85 -18.32 1.50 17.64
N ALA A 86 -18.49 1.12 16.38
CA ALA A 86 -19.57 1.58 15.51
C ALA A 86 -20.89 0.86 15.80
N TYR A 87 -21.02 0.11 16.90
CA TYR A 87 -22.21 -0.69 17.24
C TYR A 87 -22.63 -1.63 16.10
N PHE A 88 -21.66 -2.20 15.39
CA PHE A 88 -21.86 -3.07 14.23
C PHE A 88 -22.57 -2.38 13.05
N PHE A 89 -22.58 -1.05 13.01
CA PHE A 89 -22.92 -0.31 11.80
C PHE A 89 -21.71 -0.22 10.85
N PRO A 90 -21.94 -0.25 9.52
CA PRO A 90 -20.88 -0.01 8.55
C PRO A 90 -20.21 1.35 8.80
N PHE A 91 -18.88 1.38 8.78
CA PHE A 91 -18.07 2.54 9.16
C PHE A 91 -16.82 2.73 8.30
N LEU A 92 -16.56 1.81 7.37
CA LEU A 92 -15.40 1.85 6.50
C LEU A 92 -15.73 2.50 5.18
N ASN A 93 -14.80 3.33 4.70
CA ASN A 93 -14.71 3.65 3.29
C ASN A 93 -13.79 2.61 2.65
N VAL A 94 -14.32 1.70 1.86
CA VAL A 94 -13.54 0.74 1.07
C VAL A 94 -13.17 1.41 -0.24
N LEU A 95 -11.88 1.50 -0.54
CA LEU A 95 -11.39 2.01 -1.81
C LEU A 95 -10.91 0.83 -2.62
N HIS A 96 -11.28 0.80 -3.89
CA HIS A 96 -10.62 -0.06 -4.85
C HIS A 96 -10.09 0.77 -6.02
N ASP A 97 -9.00 0.29 -6.58
CA ASP A 97 -8.40 0.86 -7.77
C ASP A 97 -7.93 -0.27 -8.69
N ASN A 98 -8.02 -0.04 -9.99
CA ASN A 98 -7.50 -0.96 -10.99
C ASN A 98 -6.53 -0.21 -11.88
N CYS A 99 -5.35 -0.78 -12.11
CA CYS A 99 -4.42 -0.22 -13.08
C CYS A 99 -3.86 -1.31 -13.98
N THR A 100 -3.44 -0.91 -15.17
CA THR A 100 -2.73 -1.81 -16.09
C THR A 100 -1.24 -1.54 -15.93
N ALA A 101 -0.45 -2.59 -15.73
CA ALA A 101 1.01 -2.46 -15.72
C ALA A 101 1.49 -1.87 -17.06
N GLY A 102 2.59 -1.12 -17.08
CA GLY A 102 3.07 -0.39 -18.26
C GLY A 102 3.34 -1.21 -19.52
N SER A 103 3.39 -2.54 -19.42
CA SER A 103 3.46 -3.44 -20.58
C SER A 103 2.11 -3.80 -21.20
N GLY A 104 0.99 -3.34 -20.62
CA GLY A 104 -0.37 -3.65 -21.07
C GLY A 104 -0.87 -5.07 -20.74
N LYS A 105 0.04 -5.97 -20.31
CA LYS A 105 -0.22 -7.41 -20.23
C LYS A 105 -0.83 -7.88 -18.91
N LYS A 106 -0.73 -7.08 -17.85
CA LYS A 106 -1.18 -7.46 -16.50
C LYS A 106 -2.02 -6.35 -15.89
N GLY A 107 -3.22 -6.69 -15.44
CA GLY A 107 -4.02 -5.83 -14.57
C GLY A 107 -3.57 -5.99 -13.12
N LEU A 108 -3.67 -4.91 -12.35
CA LEU A 108 -3.51 -4.90 -10.92
C LEU A 108 -4.82 -4.42 -10.30
N VAL A 109 -5.23 -5.08 -9.22
CA VAL A 109 -6.32 -4.65 -8.34
C VAL A 109 -5.70 -4.25 -7.02
N GLY A 110 -5.90 -2.99 -6.63
CA GLY A 110 -5.57 -2.47 -5.32
C GLY A 110 -6.83 -2.29 -4.48
N SER A 111 -6.73 -2.53 -3.18
CA SER A 111 -7.76 -2.12 -2.24
C SER A 111 -7.17 -1.63 -0.92
N SER A 112 -7.82 -0.62 -0.35
CA SER A 112 -7.51 -0.08 0.97
C SER A 112 -8.81 0.31 1.69
N VAL A 113 -8.73 0.53 2.99
CA VAL A 113 -9.82 1.11 3.76
C VAL A 113 -9.38 2.41 4.41
N ARG A 114 -10.34 3.33 4.53
CA ARG A 114 -10.20 4.54 5.33
C ARG A 114 -11.24 4.52 6.44
N LEU A 115 -10.81 4.89 7.64
CA LEU A 115 -11.65 5.01 8.82
C LEU A 115 -11.15 6.14 9.71
N ILE A 116 -12.06 6.70 10.50
CA ILE A 116 -11.71 7.56 11.64
C ILE A 116 -11.70 6.66 12.87
N ASN A 117 -10.57 6.59 13.57
CA ASN A 117 -10.44 5.74 14.74
C ASN A 117 -11.04 6.41 15.99
N LYS A 118 -11.04 5.69 17.13
CA LYS A 118 -11.57 6.19 18.42
C LYS A 118 -10.85 7.44 18.95
N ARG A 119 -9.68 7.78 18.41
CA ARG A 119 -8.88 8.96 18.75
C ARG A 119 -9.11 10.11 17.77
N TRP A 120 -10.10 10.00 16.89
CA TRP A 120 -10.37 10.98 15.82
C TRP A 120 -9.25 11.12 14.79
N GLU A 121 -8.43 10.07 14.61
CA GLU A 121 -7.36 10.07 13.62
C GLU A 121 -7.82 9.35 12.35
N LEU A 122 -7.57 9.96 11.19
CA LEU A 122 -7.72 9.30 9.90
C LEU A 122 -6.69 8.18 9.79
N THR A 123 -7.17 6.95 9.67
CA THR A 123 -6.35 5.78 9.37
C THR A 123 -6.65 5.33 7.94
N ILE A 124 -5.59 5.10 7.18
CA ILE A 124 -5.63 4.38 5.90
C ILE A 124 -4.92 3.05 6.09
N ILE A 125 -5.58 1.94 5.75
CA ILE A 125 -4.99 0.60 5.83
C ILE A 125 -4.97 0.01 4.42
N PRO A 126 -3.78 -0.27 3.85
CA PRO A 126 -3.70 -1.04 2.61
C PRO A 126 -4.16 -2.47 2.89
N LEU A 127 -5.08 -3.00 2.08
CA LEU A 127 -5.63 -4.33 2.28
C LEU A 127 -5.09 -5.33 1.25
N LEU A 128 -4.94 -4.89 0.00
CA LEU A 128 -4.61 -5.77 -1.11
C LEU A 128 -3.89 -5.03 -2.23
N VAL A 129 -2.89 -5.69 -2.80
CA VAL A 129 -2.45 -5.48 -4.18
C VAL A 129 -2.33 -6.86 -4.83
N ALA A 130 -3.09 -7.11 -5.89
CA ALA A 130 -3.10 -8.40 -6.57
C ALA A 130 -3.01 -8.23 -8.08
N VAL A 131 -2.19 -9.08 -8.72
CA VAL A 131 -2.20 -9.22 -10.17
C VAL A 131 -3.49 -9.92 -10.58
N HIS A 132 -4.28 -9.27 -11.41
CA HIS A 132 -5.50 -9.80 -12.00
C HIS A 132 -5.36 -9.83 -13.52
N ASN A 133 -5.06 -11.00 -14.07
CA ASN A 133 -4.93 -11.24 -15.51
C ASN A 133 -6.26 -11.73 -16.14
N GLY A 134 -7.35 -11.75 -15.38
CA GLY A 134 -8.65 -12.22 -15.85
C GLY A 134 -9.48 -11.12 -16.51
N SER A 135 -10.66 -11.49 -17.03
CA SER A 135 -11.66 -10.51 -17.47
C SER A 135 -11.90 -9.45 -16.37
N GLN A 136 -12.00 -8.18 -16.78
CA GLN A 136 -12.34 -7.02 -15.92
C GLN A 136 -13.80 -7.08 -15.41
N SER A 137 -14.31 -8.28 -15.12
CA SER A 137 -15.63 -8.46 -14.54
C SER A 137 -15.61 -7.92 -13.12
N SER A 138 -16.47 -6.93 -12.86
CA SER A 138 -16.59 -6.30 -11.55
C SER A 138 -16.91 -7.29 -10.43
N ALA A 139 -17.67 -8.35 -10.72
CA ALA A 139 -17.96 -9.41 -9.77
C ALA A 139 -16.70 -10.19 -9.35
N LYS A 140 -15.78 -10.46 -10.29
CA LYS A 140 -14.51 -11.11 -9.98
C LYS A 140 -13.60 -10.19 -9.15
N VAL A 141 -13.61 -8.89 -9.43
CA VAL A 141 -12.83 -7.91 -8.66
C VAL A 141 -13.37 -7.80 -7.23
N LYS A 142 -14.69 -7.68 -7.04
CA LYS A 142 -15.32 -7.73 -5.72
C LYS A 142 -14.93 -9.01 -4.98
N ALA A 143 -15.14 -10.17 -5.61
CA ALA A 143 -14.85 -11.47 -4.99
C ALA A 143 -13.36 -11.60 -4.62
N LEU A 144 -12.45 -11.09 -5.46
CA LEU A 144 -11.02 -11.08 -5.16
C LEU A 144 -10.72 -10.23 -3.91
N ILE A 145 -11.29 -9.03 -3.81
CA ILE A 145 -11.10 -8.15 -2.65
C ILE A 145 -11.65 -8.81 -1.41
N THR A 146 -12.91 -9.24 -1.41
CA THR A 146 -13.56 -9.80 -0.21
C THR A 146 -12.91 -11.11 0.24
N SER A 147 -12.66 -12.05 -0.67
CA SER A 147 -12.02 -13.33 -0.32
C SER A 147 -10.59 -13.17 0.19
N ARG A 148 -9.81 -12.23 -0.37
CA ARG A 148 -8.46 -11.96 0.13
C ARG A 148 -8.48 -11.28 1.49
N VAL A 149 -9.40 -10.34 1.70
CA VAL A 149 -9.52 -9.66 2.98
C VAL A 149 -9.96 -10.64 4.07
N GLU A 150 -10.90 -11.53 3.77
CA GLU A 150 -11.30 -12.60 4.69
C GLU A 150 -10.13 -13.56 4.97
N ALA A 151 -9.41 -14.02 3.94
CA ALA A 151 -8.30 -14.95 4.11
C ALA A 151 -7.12 -14.37 4.92
N LEU A 152 -6.78 -13.10 4.70
CA LEU A 152 -5.64 -12.44 5.35
C LEU A 152 -5.98 -11.89 6.74
N TYR A 153 -7.16 -11.29 6.88
CA TYR A 153 -7.53 -10.50 8.05
C TYR A 153 -8.73 -11.07 8.82
N ARG A 154 -9.37 -12.16 8.35
CA ARG A 154 -10.52 -12.81 9.00
C ARG A 154 -11.65 -11.83 9.31
N VAL A 155 -11.93 -10.97 8.33
CA VAL A 155 -12.88 -9.87 8.39
C VAL A 155 -13.75 -9.91 7.14
N ASP A 156 -15.06 -10.01 7.34
CA ASP A 156 -16.04 -9.71 6.31
C ASP A 156 -16.11 -8.20 6.10
N ILE A 157 -15.34 -7.73 5.13
CA ILE A 157 -15.25 -6.31 4.81
C ILE A 157 -16.53 -5.74 4.23
N GLU A 158 -17.36 -6.57 3.60
CA GLU A 158 -18.60 -6.12 2.97
C GLU A 158 -19.58 -5.63 4.05
N SER A 159 -19.75 -6.39 5.13
CA SER A 159 -20.59 -5.99 6.28
C SER A 159 -20.15 -4.68 6.97
N MET A 160 -18.88 -4.31 6.82
CA MET A 160 -18.29 -3.12 7.44
C MET A 160 -18.26 -1.90 6.51
N ALA A 161 -18.53 -2.08 5.21
CA ALA A 161 -18.41 -1.05 4.19
C ALA A 161 -19.60 -0.09 4.21
N GLN A 162 -19.36 1.16 4.61
CA GLN A 162 -20.35 2.23 4.53
C GLN A 162 -20.36 2.87 3.15
N PHE A 163 -19.16 3.10 2.61
CA PHE A 163 -18.95 3.65 1.28
C PHE A 163 -17.96 2.80 0.53
N THR A 164 -18.20 2.61 -0.78
CA THR A 164 -17.26 1.95 -1.67
C THR A 164 -16.87 2.93 -2.76
N MET A 165 -15.58 3.27 -2.81
CA MET A 165 -15.02 4.25 -3.72
C MET A 165 -14.28 3.56 -4.87
N SER A 166 -14.46 4.11 -6.07
CA SER A 166 -13.84 3.60 -7.29
C SER A 166 -13.48 4.72 -8.25
N ASP A 167 -12.51 4.45 -9.12
CA ASP A 167 -12.38 5.09 -10.44
C ASP A 167 -13.73 5.18 -11.18
N THR A 168 -13.91 6.25 -11.96
CA THR A 168 -15.10 6.53 -12.77
C THR A 168 -15.10 5.84 -14.14
N THR A 169 -14.10 5.00 -14.48
CA THR A 169 -14.17 4.20 -15.71
C THR A 169 -15.36 3.23 -15.67
N PRO A 170 -15.97 2.92 -16.83
CA PRO A 170 -17.16 2.07 -16.87
C PRO A 170 -16.98 0.66 -16.26
N SER A 171 -15.77 0.11 -16.26
CA SER A 171 -15.48 -1.19 -15.65
C SER A 171 -15.34 -1.10 -14.13
N ALA A 172 -14.67 -0.06 -13.62
CA ALA A 172 -14.45 0.15 -12.20
C ALA A 172 -15.75 0.57 -11.46
N LEU A 173 -16.56 1.45 -12.05
CA LEU A 173 -17.85 1.92 -11.48
C LEU A 173 -18.86 0.81 -11.19
N LYS A 174 -18.70 -0.36 -11.80
CA LYS A 174 -19.56 -1.51 -11.55
C LYS A 174 -19.21 -2.24 -10.25
N VAL A 175 -17.98 -2.11 -9.74
CA VAL A 175 -17.54 -2.83 -8.53
C VAL A 175 -18.22 -2.29 -7.27
N PRO A 176 -18.26 -0.96 -6.99
CA PRO A 176 -18.94 -0.43 -5.81
C PRO A 176 -20.41 -0.82 -5.71
N LYS A 177 -21.11 -0.90 -6.85
CA LYS A 177 -22.53 -1.25 -6.92
C LYS A 177 -22.83 -2.69 -6.51
N LEU A 178 -21.80 -3.54 -6.44
CA LEU A 178 -21.92 -4.93 -6.01
C LEU A 178 -21.72 -5.11 -4.50
N PHE A 179 -21.25 -4.09 -3.77
CA PHE A 179 -21.18 -4.15 -2.30
C PHE A 179 -22.55 -3.82 -1.72
N GLU A 180 -23.23 -4.83 -1.18
CA GLU A 180 -24.59 -4.66 -0.65
C GLU A 180 -24.57 -3.78 0.61
N GLY A 181 -25.51 -2.84 0.71
CA GLY A 181 -25.60 -1.90 1.84
C GLY A 181 -24.58 -0.75 1.83
N SER A 182 -23.52 -0.83 1.03
CA SER A 182 -22.54 0.25 0.86
C SER A 182 -23.00 1.29 -0.18
N ARG A 183 -22.67 2.55 0.06
CA ARG A 183 -22.94 3.65 -0.88
C ARG A 183 -21.80 3.81 -1.88
N PRO A 184 -22.03 3.64 -3.19
CA PRO A 184 -21.00 3.85 -4.20
C PRO A 184 -20.61 5.32 -4.28
N THR A 185 -19.31 5.60 -4.37
CA THR A 185 -18.76 6.96 -4.48
C THR A 185 -17.66 7.01 -5.54
N ASP A 186 -17.55 8.15 -6.21
CA ASP A 186 -16.51 8.36 -7.21
C ASP A 186 -15.19 8.75 -6.54
N CYS A 187 -14.09 8.27 -7.11
CA CYS A 187 -12.75 8.65 -6.69
C CYS A 187 -12.51 10.13 -7.02
N SER A 188 -12.39 10.96 -5.99
CA SER A 188 -12.19 12.40 -6.16
C SER A 188 -10.92 12.73 -6.97
N MET A 189 -9.87 11.92 -6.85
CA MET A 189 -8.64 12.09 -7.65
C MET A 189 -8.91 11.85 -9.15
N HIS A 190 -9.71 10.83 -9.47
CA HIS A 190 -10.05 10.55 -10.87
C HIS A 190 -10.98 11.62 -11.44
N VAL A 191 -11.99 12.05 -10.68
CA VAL A 191 -12.88 13.16 -11.09
C VAL A 191 -12.09 14.45 -11.32
N LEU A 192 -11.18 14.81 -10.41
CA LEU A 192 -10.33 15.98 -10.57
C LEU A 192 -9.45 15.87 -11.82
N ASN A 193 -8.84 14.70 -12.05
CA ASN A 193 -8.04 14.46 -13.24
C ASN A 193 -8.87 14.61 -14.52
N LEU A 194 -10.09 14.09 -14.56
CA LEU A 194 -11.00 14.28 -15.69
C LEU A 194 -11.35 15.75 -15.93
N CYS A 195 -11.59 16.52 -14.87
CA CYS A 195 -11.85 17.96 -14.97
C CYS A 195 -10.63 18.70 -15.54
N LEU A 196 -9.41 18.38 -15.08
CA LEU A 196 -8.17 18.99 -15.58
C LEU A 196 -7.95 18.66 -17.06
N MET A 197 -8.12 17.38 -17.44
CA MET A 197 -7.95 16.94 -18.83
C MET A 197 -8.97 17.58 -19.77
N HIS A 198 -10.24 17.71 -19.33
CA HIS A 198 -11.26 18.43 -20.11
C HIS A 198 -10.88 19.90 -20.29
N GLY A 199 -10.50 20.58 -19.20
CA GLY A 199 -10.11 22.00 -19.26
C GLY A 199 -8.92 22.26 -20.18
N MET A 200 -7.93 21.35 -20.18
CA MET A 200 -6.78 21.44 -21.09
C MET A 200 -7.19 21.23 -22.55
N HIS A 201 -8.01 20.22 -22.84
CA HIS A 201 -8.46 19.94 -24.22
C HIS A 201 -9.32 21.08 -24.78
N GLU A 202 -10.21 21.67 -23.95
CA GLU A 202 -10.97 22.87 -24.34
C GLU A 202 -10.07 24.09 -24.55
N GLY A 203 -8.99 24.22 -23.79
CA GLY A 203 -7.96 25.25 -23.99
C GLY A 203 -7.24 25.10 -25.33
N GLU A 204 -6.80 23.88 -25.66
CA GLU A 204 -6.13 23.56 -26.93
C GLU A 204 -7.05 23.76 -28.14
N LEU A 205 -8.33 23.39 -28.05
CA LEU A 205 -9.32 23.67 -29.10
C LEU A 205 -9.52 25.18 -29.31
N ARG A 206 -9.56 25.97 -28.23
CA ARG A 206 -9.68 27.42 -28.29
C ARG A 206 -8.44 28.08 -28.89
N ASP A 207 -7.25 27.63 -28.54
CA ASP A 207 -6.01 28.17 -29.11
C ASP A 207 -5.79 27.73 -30.57
N GLY A 208 -6.11 26.47 -30.91
CA GLY A 208 -6.07 25.96 -32.28
C GLY A 208 -7.06 26.66 -33.22
N SER A 209 -8.22 27.09 -32.70
CA SER A 209 -9.20 27.88 -33.45
C SER A 209 -8.82 29.36 -33.65
N ARG A 210 -7.82 29.87 -32.92
CA ARG A 210 -7.26 31.22 -33.10
C ARG A 210 -6.06 31.25 -34.07
N SER A 211 -5.55 30.08 -34.45
CA SER A 211 -4.39 29.92 -35.34
C SER A 211 -4.73 29.43 -36.75
N GLY A 212 -6.00 29.44 -37.16
CA GLY A 212 -6.40 29.20 -38.56
C GLY A 212 -6.21 30.46 -39.42
N PRO A 213 -5.73 30.33 -40.67
CA PRO A 213 -5.42 31.46 -41.56
C PRO A 213 -6.63 32.30 -41.97
#